data_AF-A0A0N0KMH4-F1
#
_entry.id   AF-A0A0N0KMH4-F1
#
_cell.length_a   1.000
_cell.length_b   1.000
_cell.length_c   1.000
_cell.angle_alpha   90.00
_cell.angle_beta   90.00
_cell.angle_gamma   90.00
#
_symmetry.space_group_name_H-M   'P 1'
#
loop_
_entity.id
_entity.type
_entity.pdbx_description
1 polymer ?
#
loop_
_entity_poly.entity_id
_entity_poly.type
_entity_poly.pdbx_seq_one_letter_code
_entity_poly.pdbx_strand_id
1 'polypeptide(L)'
;MGRYILLTTFTKAGVPKPTPMWFVTEGDELLMTTGGDSWKIKRIRRSPKVMVAVCTQRGRVISPAAEATAAVVEDPASVERIRATVLKRYGLLGRIAWAFNTRRGGARVGISVTLGAPEDH
;
A
#
# COMPACT_ATOMS: atom_id res chain seq x y z
N MET A 1 -13.01 11.74 -0.76
CA MET A 1 -11.76 10.96 -0.57
C MET A 1 -12.08 9.47 -0.67
N GLY A 2 -11.39 8.72 -1.53
CA GLY A 2 -11.56 7.26 -1.62
C GLY A 2 -11.16 6.55 -0.31
N ARG A 3 -11.82 5.43 0.00
CA ARG A 3 -11.43 4.56 1.12
C ARG A 3 -10.44 3.47 0.71
N TYR A 4 -10.27 3.21 -0.58
CA TYR A 4 -9.36 2.19 -1.09
C TYR A 4 -8.61 2.72 -2.30
N ILE A 5 -7.34 2.33 -2.39
CA ILE A 5 -6.50 2.49 -3.56
C ILE A 5 -6.17 1.09 -4.09
N LEU A 6 -6.24 0.91 -5.41
CA LEU A 6 -5.78 -0.29 -6.08
C LEU A 6 -4.28 -0.15 -6.33
N LEU A 7 -3.47 -0.74 -5.45
CA LEU A 7 -2.02 -0.80 -5.64
C LEU A 7 -1.68 -1.92 -6.62
N THR A 8 -1.17 -1.57 -7.79
CA THR A 8 -0.74 -2.52 -8.81
C THR A 8 0.77 -2.63 -8.80
N THR A 9 1.27 -3.82 -8.50
CA THR A 9 2.70 -4.17 -8.50
C THR A 9 2.97 -5.18 -9.60
N PHE A 10 4.20 -5.27 -10.09
CA PHE A 10 4.50 -6.09 -11.27
C PHE A 10 5.37 -7.31 -10.95
N THR A 11 5.07 -8.46 -11.54
CA THR A 11 5.96 -9.64 -11.45
C THR A 11 7.27 -9.37 -12.19
N LYS A 12 8.26 -10.27 -12.08
CA LYS A 12 9.54 -10.12 -12.79
C LYS A 12 9.33 -10.05 -14.32
N ALA A 13 8.31 -10.75 -14.82
CA ALA A 13 7.89 -10.73 -16.22
C ALA A 13 6.96 -9.54 -16.57
N GLY A 14 6.83 -8.53 -15.70
CA GLY A 14 5.99 -7.35 -15.95
C GLY A 14 4.49 -7.57 -15.79
N VAL A 15 4.03 -8.74 -15.32
CA VAL A 15 2.59 -9.03 -15.18
C VAL A 15 2.00 -8.20 -14.03
N PRO A 16 0.91 -7.43 -14.26
CA PRO A 16 0.28 -6.64 -13.21
C PRO A 16 -0.40 -7.51 -12.17
N LYS A 17 -0.27 -7.12 -10.91
CA LYS A 17 -0.86 -7.80 -9.76
C LYS A 17 -1.54 -6.76 -8.86
N PRO A 18 -2.80 -6.41 -9.15
CA PRO A 18 -3.55 -5.41 -8.42
C PRO A 18 -3.92 -5.91 -7.02
N THR A 19 -3.92 -5.02 -6.03
CA THR A 19 -4.38 -5.32 -4.67
C THR A 19 -5.11 -4.12 -4.10
N PRO A 20 -6.41 -4.23 -3.77
CA PRO A 20 -7.12 -3.15 -3.09
C PRO A 20 -6.56 -3.01 -1.67
N MET A 21 -6.16 -1.80 -1.31
CA MET A 21 -5.57 -1.48 -0.02
C MET A 21 -6.24 -0.25 0.57
N TRP A 22 -6.39 -0.26 1.89
CA TRP A 22 -6.62 0.96 2.64
C TRP A 22 -5.39 1.85 2.58
N PHE A 23 -5.62 3.15 2.52
CA PHE A 23 -4.57 4.14 2.48
C PHE A 23 -4.94 5.34 3.34
N VAL A 24 -3.92 5.99 3.86
CA VAL A 24 -3.98 7.35 4.40
C VAL A 24 -3.13 8.25 3.52
N THR A 25 -3.33 9.55 3.63
CA THR A 25 -2.55 10.56 2.90
C THR A 25 -1.79 11.37 3.93
N GLU A 26 -0.50 11.56 3.70
CA GLU A 26 0.38 12.40 4.51
C GLU A 26 1.26 13.21 3.56
N GLY A 27 1.04 14.53 3.50
CA GLY A 27 1.57 15.36 2.41
C GLY A 27 1.15 14.79 1.05
N ASP A 28 2.14 14.56 0.19
CA ASP A 28 1.97 14.02 -1.17
C ASP A 28 2.10 12.50 -1.25
N GLU A 29 2.24 11.81 -0.10
CA GLU A 29 2.38 10.36 -0.05
C GLU A 29 1.07 9.65 0.29
N LEU A 30 0.84 8.52 -0.37
CA LEU A 30 -0.16 7.53 0.03
C LEU A 30 0.51 6.48 0.90
N LEU A 31 0.08 6.38 2.17
CA LEU A 31 0.66 5.46 3.13
C LEU A 31 -0.27 4.29 3.42
N MET A 32 0.32 3.09 3.44
CA MET A 32 -0.37 1.83 3.65
C MET A 32 0.42 0.94 4.62
N THR A 33 -0.21 -0.10 5.17
CA THR A 33 0.52 -1.13 5.95
C THR A 33 0.16 -2.54 5.51
N THR A 34 1.12 -3.45 5.59
CA THR A 34 0.94 -4.87 5.23
C THR A 34 1.92 -5.75 6.03
N GLY A 35 1.81 -7.07 5.92
CA GLY A 35 2.86 -7.99 6.40
C GLY A 35 4.11 -7.90 5.52
N GLY A 36 5.29 -7.89 6.15
CA GLY A 36 6.59 -7.77 5.50
C GLY A 36 6.89 -8.89 4.49
N ASP A 37 6.41 -10.11 4.77
CA ASP A 37 6.64 -11.27 3.89
C ASP A 37 5.70 -11.35 2.69
N SER A 38 4.79 -10.38 2.53
CA SER A 38 3.80 -10.42 1.46
C SER A 38 4.43 -10.24 0.07
N TRP A 39 3.86 -10.90 -0.93
CA TRP A 39 4.37 -10.86 -2.31
C TRP A 39 4.51 -9.44 -2.89
N LYS A 40 3.66 -8.50 -2.48
CA LYS A 40 3.78 -7.10 -2.92
C LYS A 40 5.03 -6.42 -2.37
N ILE A 41 5.45 -6.72 -1.14
CA ILE A 41 6.71 -6.21 -0.57
C ILE A 41 7.90 -6.77 -1.33
N LYS A 42 7.90 -8.09 -1.59
CA LYS A 42 8.93 -8.72 -2.43
C LYS A 42 9.02 -8.09 -3.82
N ARG A 43 7.88 -7.71 -4.42
CA ARG A 43 7.85 -7.02 -5.72
C ARG A 43 8.34 -5.57 -5.64
N ILE A 44 7.90 -4.80 -4.65
CA ILE A 44 8.29 -3.39 -4.46
C ILE A 44 9.80 -3.28 -4.21
N ARG A 45 10.36 -4.15 -3.36
CA ARG A 45 11.82 -4.21 -3.13
C ARG A 45 12.60 -4.49 -4.42
N ARG A 46 12.04 -5.28 -5.33
CA ARG A 46 12.66 -5.58 -6.63
C ARG A 46 12.48 -4.44 -7.64
N SER A 47 11.33 -3.77 -7.62
CA SER A 47 11.01 -2.68 -8.52
C SER A 47 10.01 -1.74 -7.86
N PRO A 48 10.37 -0.46 -7.67
CA PRO A 48 9.49 0.50 -7.01
C PRO A 48 8.37 0.99 -7.94
N LYS A 49 8.43 0.70 -9.25
CA LYS A 49 7.41 1.12 -10.22
C LYS A 49 6.08 0.45 -9.92
N VAL A 50 5.05 1.25 -9.69
CA VAL A 50 3.68 0.81 -9.40
C VAL A 50 2.67 1.65 -10.18
N MET A 51 1.43 1.16 -10.26
CA MET A 51 0.29 1.99 -10.64
C MET A 51 -0.71 2.06 -9.50
N VAL A 52 -1.39 3.20 -9.37
CA VAL A 52 -2.43 3.42 -8.37
C VAL A 52 -3.69 3.99 -9.01
N ALA A 53 -4.85 3.53 -8.54
CA ALA A 53 -6.14 4.09 -8.92
C ALA A 53 -7.11 4.01 -7.74
N VAL A 54 -8.02 4.96 -7.58
CA VAL A 54 -9.08 4.87 -6.58
C VAL A 54 -9.99 3.70 -6.95
N CYS A 55 -10.33 2.88 -5.95
CA CYS A 55 -11.17 1.71 -6.16
C CYS A 55 -12.21 1.52 -5.05
N THR A 56 -13.15 0.61 -5.31
CA THR A 56 -14.04 0.06 -4.28
C THR A 56 -13.30 -0.96 -3.40
N GLN A 57 -13.91 -1.41 -2.30
CA GLN A 57 -13.36 -2.48 -1.45
C GLN A 57 -13.09 -3.78 -2.23
N ARG A 58 -13.89 -4.06 -3.26
CA ARG A 58 -13.74 -5.25 -4.12
C ARG A 58 -12.71 -5.06 -5.25
N GLY A 59 -12.03 -3.91 -5.29
CA GLY A 59 -11.01 -3.62 -6.30
C GLY A 59 -11.53 -3.12 -7.64
N ARG A 60 -12.84 -2.85 -7.79
CA ARG A 60 -13.36 -2.17 -8.99
C ARG A 60 -12.79 -0.75 -9.04
N VAL A 61 -12.04 -0.44 -10.10
CA VAL A 61 -11.45 0.88 -10.36
C VAL A 61 -12.55 1.89 -10.67
N ILE A 62 -12.43 3.09 -10.10
CA ILE A 62 -13.39 4.20 -10.25
C ILE A 62 -12.71 5.55 -10.55
N SER A 63 -11.42 5.53 -10.86
CA SER A 63 -10.65 6.69 -11.35
C SER A 63 -9.68 6.25 -12.44
N PRO A 64 -9.11 7.18 -13.23
CA PRO A 64 -7.91 6.90 -13.99
C PRO A 64 -6.81 6.34 -13.08
N ALA A 65 -5.96 5.49 -13.67
CA ALA A 65 -4.76 5.03 -13.00
C ALA A 65 -3.61 6.00 -13.23
N ALA A 66 -2.74 6.14 -12.25
CA ALA A 66 -1.52 6.96 -12.31
C ALA A 66 -0.30 6.08 -12.04
N GLU A 67 0.79 6.37 -12.75
CA GLU A 67 2.11 5.85 -12.41
C GLU A 67 2.61 6.47 -11.11
N ALA A 68 3.30 5.65 -10.32
CA ALA A 68 3.80 6.05 -9.03
C ALA A 68 5.02 5.21 -8.63
N THR A 69 5.72 5.71 -7.62
CA THR A 69 6.89 5.06 -7.05
C THR A 69 6.57 4.62 -5.63
N ALA A 70 6.83 3.34 -5.32
CA ALA A 70 6.59 2.75 -4.01
C ALA A 70 7.89 2.47 -3.25
N ALA A 71 7.92 2.78 -1.96
CA ALA A 71 9.00 2.41 -1.05
C ALA A 71 8.46 1.58 0.12
N VAL A 72 9.30 0.69 0.65
CA VAL A 72 8.99 -0.08 1.87
C VAL A 72 9.50 0.69 3.07
N VAL A 73 8.63 0.95 4.04
CA VAL A 73 8.97 1.64 5.29
C VAL A 73 9.14 0.59 6.38
N GLU A 74 10.36 0.46 6.90
CA GLU A 74 10.73 -0.56 7.91
C GLU A 74 11.11 0.03 9.26
N ASP A 75 11.38 1.34 9.34
CA ASP A 75 11.62 2.01 10.62
C ASP A 75 10.44 1.79 11.59
N PRO A 76 10.65 1.19 12.77
CA PRO A 76 9.58 0.81 13.68
C PRO A 76 8.67 1.97 14.09
N ALA A 77 9.25 3.15 14.34
CA ALA A 77 8.48 4.32 14.72
C ALA A 77 7.56 4.76 13.58
N SER A 78 8.07 4.78 12.35
CA SER A 78 7.31 5.11 11.15
C SER A 78 6.23 4.07 10.85
N VAL A 79 6.54 2.79 10.96
CA VAL A 79 5.55 1.71 10.80
C VAL A 79 4.40 1.86 11.80
N GLU A 80 4.69 2.14 13.07
CA GLU A 80 3.66 2.32 14.10
C GLU A 80 2.84 3.59 13.86
N ARG A 81 3.47 4.71 13.45
CA ARG A 81 2.74 5.93 13.08
C ARG A 81 1.75 5.67 11.94
N ILE A 82 2.20 5.06 10.84
CA ILE A 82 1.33 4.74 9.69
C ILE A 82 0.19 3.82 10.13
N ARG A 83 0.51 2.79 10.91
CA ARG A 83 -0.48 1.86 11.46
C ARG A 83 -1.54 2.59 12.29
N ALA A 84 -1.12 3.44 13.23
CA ALA A 84 -2.02 4.19 14.09
C ALA A 84 -2.95 5.10 13.28
N THR A 85 -2.41 5.80 12.28
CA THR A 85 -3.20 6.67 11.38
C THR A 85 -4.21 5.88 10.56
N VAL A 86 -3.81 4.73 10.00
CA VAL A 86 -4.74 3.83 9.29
C VAL A 86 -5.83 3.33 10.24
N LEU A 87 -5.48 2.84 11.43
CA LEU A 87 -6.47 2.36 12.40
C LEU A 87 -7.44 3.47 12.83
N LYS A 88 -6.96 4.70 13.02
CA LYS A 88 -7.79 5.87 13.34
C LYS A 88 -8.77 6.19 12.21
N ARG A 89 -8.32 6.16 10.94
CA ARG A 89 -9.17 6.45 9.77
C ARG A 89 -10.26 5.40 9.53
N TYR A 90 -9.98 4.12 9.81
CA TYR A 90 -10.90 3.01 9.50
C TYR A 90 -11.60 2.42 10.73
N GLY A 91 -11.33 2.92 11.94
CA GLY A 91 -12.05 2.61 13.17
C GLY A 91 -12.13 1.10 13.48
N LEU A 92 -13.33 0.62 13.80
CA LEU A 92 -13.57 -0.76 14.21
C LEU A 92 -13.23 -1.78 13.09
N LEU A 93 -13.51 -1.44 11.82
CA LEU A 93 -13.13 -2.26 10.67
C LEU A 93 -11.60 -2.40 10.57
N GLY A 94 -10.88 -1.30 10.82
CA GLY A 94 -9.42 -1.28 10.90
C GLY A 94 -8.88 -2.27 11.93
N ARG A 95 -9.46 -2.26 13.13
CA ARG A 95 -9.07 -3.15 14.24
C ARG A 95 -9.36 -4.63 13.95
N ILE A 96 -10.50 -4.94 13.35
CA ILE A 96 -10.89 -6.32 12.99
C ILE A 96 -9.97 -6.87 11.87
N ALA A 97 -9.77 -6.12 10.79
CA ALA A 97 -8.89 -6.55 9.69
C ALA A 97 -7.42 -6.66 10.12
N TRP A 98 -6.99 -5.85 11.09
CA TRP A 98 -5.69 -6.00 11.72
C TRP A 98 -5.61 -7.34 12.46
N ALA A 99 -6.55 -7.63 13.37
CA ALA A 99 -6.58 -8.87 14.16
C ALA A 99 -6.58 -10.15 13.28
N PHE A 100 -7.24 -10.11 12.12
CA PHE A 100 -7.20 -11.22 11.15
C PHE A 100 -5.85 -11.35 10.42
N ASN A 101 -5.15 -10.25 10.14
CA ASN A 101 -3.84 -10.30 9.46
C ASN A 101 -2.68 -10.62 10.40
N THR A 102 -2.77 -10.34 11.70
CA THR A 102 -1.74 -10.71 12.70
C THR A 102 -1.56 -12.24 12.80
N ARG A 103 -2.56 -13.02 12.36
CA ARG A 103 -2.48 -14.49 12.26
C ARG A 103 -1.60 -15.02 11.12
N ARG A 104 -1.08 -14.15 10.24
CA ARG A 104 -0.27 -14.58 9.07
C ARG A 104 1.24 -14.55 9.29
N GLY A 105 1.72 -14.25 10.51
CA GLY A 105 3.16 -14.24 10.82
C GLY A 105 3.95 -13.12 10.12
N GLY A 106 5.10 -12.76 10.69
CA GLY A 106 6.03 -11.76 10.13
C GLY A 106 5.85 -10.33 10.66
N ALA A 107 6.95 -9.56 10.66
CA ALA A 107 6.96 -8.14 11.04
C ALA A 107 6.08 -7.33 10.07
N ARG A 108 5.34 -6.34 10.59
CA ARG A 108 4.59 -5.40 9.74
C ARG A 108 5.53 -4.36 9.16
N VAL A 109 5.23 -3.91 7.94
CA VAL A 109 5.93 -2.82 7.28
C VAL A 109 4.92 -1.82 6.73
N GLY A 110 5.37 -0.58 6.53
CA GLY A 110 4.67 0.42 5.76
C GLY A 110 4.98 0.32 4.27
N ILE A 111 4.10 0.89 3.46
CA ILE A 111 4.37 1.20 2.06
C ILE A 111 4.06 2.67 1.89
N SER A 112 5.02 3.48 1.44
CA SER A 112 4.76 4.82 0.93
C SER A 112 4.67 4.77 -0.60
N VAL A 113 3.78 5.58 -1.16
CA VAL A 113 3.64 5.73 -2.61
C VAL A 113 3.54 7.21 -2.95
N THR A 114 4.42 7.65 -3.84
CA THR A 114 4.45 9.03 -4.37
C THR A 114 4.04 9.00 -5.83
N LEU A 115 3.15 9.91 -6.22
CA LEU A 115 2.70 10.03 -7.61
C LEU A 115 3.82 10.60 -8.48
N GLY A 116 3.90 10.13 -9.73
CA GLY A 116 4.96 10.50 -10.65
C GLY A 116 5.91 9.32 -10.93
N ALA A 117 6.36 9.23 -12.17
CA ALA A 117 7.42 8.30 -12.54
C ALA A 117 8.72 8.68 -11.79
N PRO A 118 9.60 7.72 -11.47
CA PRO A 118 10.97 8.06 -11.10
C PRO A 118 11.53 8.98 -12.18
N GLU A 119 12.06 10.14 -11.80
CA GLU A 119 12.84 10.95 -12.73
C GLU A 119 13.99 10.06 -13.21
N ASP A 120 13.99 9.74 -14.50
CA ASP A 120 15.09 9.03 -15.14
C ASP A 120 16.30 9.99 -15.12
N HIS A 121 17.19 9.84 -14.15
CA HIS A 121 18.53 10.44 -14.14
C HIS A 121 19.55 9.49 -14.78
#